data_AF-A0A3D0Q1F6-F1
#
_entry.id   AF-A0A3D0Q1F6-F1
#
_cell.length_a   1.000
_cell.length_b   1.000
_cell.length_c   1.000
_cell.angle_alpha   90.00
_cell.angle_beta   90.00
_cell.angle_gamma   90.00
#
_symmetry.space_group_name_H-M   'P 1'
#
loop_
_entity.id
_entity.type
_entity.pdbx_description
1 polymer ?
#
loop_
_entity_poly.entity_id
_entity_poly.type
_entity_poly.pdbx_seq_one_letter_code
_entity_poly.pdbx_strand_id
1 'polypeptide(L)'
;MGMFDWRCYPKIARIARMAGADVGRGSETLMTYSRGDLFRAARHLSGGREGRPARALVVTGFYIPKAAKPAAETDGPLGALEVCMALRAIGGDAWLVSDECCASVIRPSALDFLPDDHVLIAPNARMS
;
A
#
# COMPACT_ATOMS: atom_id res chain seq x y z
N MET A 1 13.18 -26.79 -8.25
CA MET A 1 12.53 -25.61 -7.62
C MET A 1 13.34 -24.40 -8.06
N GLY A 2 12.77 -23.47 -8.83
CA GLY A 2 13.51 -22.30 -9.32
C GLY A 2 13.51 -21.15 -8.31
N MET A 3 14.47 -20.22 -8.43
CA MET A 3 14.58 -19.00 -7.60
C MET A 3 13.35 -18.07 -7.69
N PHE A 4 12.39 -18.37 -8.58
CA PHE A 4 11.15 -17.63 -8.78
C PHE A 4 9.93 -18.25 -8.09
N ASP A 5 10.13 -19.31 -7.30
CA ASP A 5 9.07 -19.93 -6.51
C ASP A 5 9.02 -19.35 -5.09
N TRP A 6 7.85 -18.85 -4.68
CA TRP A 6 7.62 -18.32 -3.33
C TRP A 6 7.90 -19.37 -2.23
N ARG A 7 7.80 -20.66 -2.55
CA ARG A 7 8.09 -21.78 -1.63
C ARG A 7 9.55 -21.79 -1.16
N CYS A 8 10.46 -21.18 -1.92
CA CYS A 8 11.85 -21.01 -1.51
C CYS A 8 12.06 -19.87 -0.49
N TYR A 9 11.02 -19.09 -0.18
CA TYR A 9 11.10 -17.90 0.68
C TYR A 9 10.18 -18.04 1.91
N PRO A 10 10.55 -18.89 2.89
CA PRO A 10 9.68 -19.21 4.03
C PRO A 10 9.35 -17.99 4.91
N LYS A 11 10.26 -17.00 4.97
CA LYS A 11 10.01 -15.74 5.70
C LYS A 11 8.89 -14.93 5.07
N ILE A 12 8.86 -14.81 3.73
CA ILE A 12 7.80 -14.09 3.00
C ILE A 12 6.47 -14.84 3.15
N ALA A 13 6.49 -16.17 3.04
CA ALA A 13 5.31 -16.99 3.28
C ALA A 13 4.75 -16.82 4.71
N ARG A 14 5.62 -16.67 5.72
CA ARG A 14 5.19 -16.39 7.10
C ARG A 14 4.53 -15.02 7.23
N ILE A 15 5.10 -13.98 6.63
CA ILE A 15 4.50 -12.63 6.64
C ILE A 15 3.12 -12.66 5.97
N ALA A 16 3.00 -13.31 4.80
CA ALA A 16 1.72 -13.44 4.11
C ALA A 16 0.64 -14.11 4.98
N ARG A 17 1.01 -15.16 5.73
CA ARG A 17 0.08 -15.82 6.67
C ARG A 17 -0.31 -14.93 7.84
N MET A 18 0.62 -14.12 8.37
CA MET A 18 0.32 -13.20 9.46
C MET A 18 -0.57 -12.06 9.01
N ALA A 19 -0.28 -11.44 7.86
CA ALA A 19 -1.09 -10.38 7.29
C ALA A 19 -2.50 -10.86 6.88
N GLY A 20 -2.60 -12.14 6.47
CA GLY A 20 -3.85 -12.78 6.09
C GLY A 20 -4.64 -13.43 7.23
N ALA A 21 -4.17 -13.33 8.48
CA ALA A 21 -4.88 -13.93 9.60
C ALA A 21 -6.26 -13.27 9.76
N ASP A 22 -7.32 -14.08 9.72
CA ASP A 22 -8.67 -13.56 9.90
C ASP A 22 -8.85 -13.07 11.35
N VAL A 23 -9.49 -11.93 11.50
CA VAL A 23 -9.84 -11.29 12.78
C VAL A 23 -11.35 -11.43 13.09
N GLY A 24 -12.01 -12.40 12.45
CA GLY A 24 -13.45 -12.68 12.60
C GLY A 24 -14.32 -11.92 11.59
N ARG A 25 -13.77 -11.59 10.42
CA ARG A 25 -14.44 -10.82 9.35
C ARG A 25 -14.66 -11.63 8.07
N GLY A 26 -14.28 -12.91 8.04
CA GLY A 26 -14.58 -13.84 6.95
C GLY A 26 -13.59 -13.82 5.79
N SER A 27 -12.38 -13.29 6.01
CA SER A 27 -11.31 -13.23 5.01
C SER A 27 -10.54 -14.55 4.84
N GLU A 28 -10.74 -15.52 5.74
CA GLU A 28 -10.01 -16.79 5.76
C GLU A 28 -10.13 -17.57 4.43
N THR A 29 -11.31 -17.57 3.82
CA THR A 29 -11.55 -18.28 2.55
C THR A 29 -10.77 -17.68 1.38
N LEU A 30 -10.52 -16.36 1.39
CA LEU A 30 -9.77 -15.65 0.35
C LEU A 30 -8.26 -15.93 0.43
N MET A 31 -7.74 -16.28 1.62
CA MET A 31 -6.32 -16.55 1.81
C MET A 31 -5.82 -17.78 1.07
N THR A 32 -6.70 -18.75 0.79
CA THR A 32 -6.35 -19.92 -0.01
C THR A 32 -5.98 -19.54 -1.45
N TYR A 33 -6.68 -18.55 -2.01
CA TYR A 33 -6.48 -18.08 -3.38
C TYR A 33 -5.30 -17.09 -3.52
N SER A 34 -4.87 -16.49 -2.41
CA SER A 34 -3.82 -15.45 -2.39
C SER A 34 -2.41 -16.00 -2.15
N ARG A 35 -2.22 -17.34 -2.16
CA ARG A 35 -0.94 -17.98 -1.83
C ARG A 35 0.15 -17.60 -2.83
N GLY A 36 1.20 -16.95 -2.32
CA GLY A 36 2.36 -16.53 -3.10
C GLY A 36 2.23 -15.13 -3.70
N ASP A 37 1.08 -14.47 -3.56
CA ASP A 37 0.88 -13.14 -4.17
C ASP A 37 1.72 -12.06 -3.50
N LEU A 38 1.94 -12.13 -2.18
CA LEU A 38 2.88 -11.23 -1.51
C LEU A 38 4.28 -11.32 -2.12
N PHE A 39 4.76 -12.54 -2.42
CA PHE A 39 6.07 -12.73 -3.04
C PHE A 39 6.10 -12.14 -4.46
N ARG A 40 5.06 -12.42 -5.26
CA ARG A 40 4.96 -11.92 -6.64
C ARG A 40 4.90 -10.39 -6.67
N ALA A 41 4.11 -9.78 -5.80
CA ALA A 41 4.00 -8.33 -5.66
C ALA A 41 5.34 -7.72 -5.22
N ALA A 42 5.96 -8.22 -4.16
CA ALA A 42 7.26 -7.73 -3.68
C ALA A 42 8.36 -7.88 -4.74
N ARG A 43 8.34 -8.97 -5.52
CA ARG A 43 9.27 -9.18 -6.63
C ARG A 43 9.00 -8.21 -7.78
N HIS A 44 7.74 -7.96 -8.13
CA HIS A 44 7.38 -7.01 -9.17
C HIS A 44 7.81 -5.59 -8.80
N LEU A 45 7.61 -5.20 -7.54
CA LEU A 45 7.99 -3.89 -7.02
C LEU A 45 9.51 -3.73 -6.87
N SER A 46 10.26 -4.79 -6.53
CA SER A 46 11.71 -4.72 -6.37
C SER A 46 12.51 -4.91 -7.66
N GLY A 47 12.00 -5.71 -8.61
CA GLY A 47 12.71 -6.08 -9.83
C GLY A 47 12.45 -5.16 -11.01
N GLY A 48 12.47 -3.84 -10.81
CA GLY A 48 12.06 -2.83 -11.80
C GLY A 48 12.48 -3.11 -13.26
N ARG A 49 11.66 -2.64 -14.21
CA ARG A 49 11.83 -2.96 -15.64
C ARG A 49 13.21 -2.52 -16.14
N GLU A 50 13.89 -3.42 -16.85
CA GLU A 50 15.11 -3.11 -17.63
C GLU A 50 16.25 -2.48 -16.79
N GLY A 51 16.45 -2.96 -15.56
CA GLY A 51 17.55 -2.53 -14.69
C GLY A 51 17.35 -1.14 -14.08
N ARG A 52 16.15 -0.57 -14.18
CA ARG A 52 15.80 0.70 -13.53
C ARG A 52 15.03 0.47 -12.24
N PRO A 53 15.28 1.24 -11.18
CA PRO A 53 14.48 1.18 -9.97
C PRO A 53 12.99 1.45 -10.25
N ALA A 54 12.11 0.80 -9.50
CA ALA A 54 10.67 0.95 -9.68
C ALA A 54 10.21 2.37 -9.30
N ARG A 55 9.29 2.92 -10.09
CA ARG A 55 8.58 4.17 -9.80
C ARG A 55 7.09 3.87 -9.72
N ALA A 56 6.43 4.23 -8.61
CA ALA A 56 5.03 3.86 -8.39
C ALA A 56 4.16 5.04 -7.94
N LEU A 57 2.89 4.99 -8.35
CA LEU A 57 1.83 5.80 -7.77
C LEU A 57 1.08 4.91 -6.77
N VAL A 58 1.15 5.21 -5.48
CA VAL A 58 0.44 4.46 -4.44
C VAL A 58 -0.83 5.24 -4.09
N VAL A 59 -1.97 4.63 -4.37
CA VAL A 59 -3.28 5.28 -4.19
C VAL A 59 -3.95 4.71 -2.95
N THR A 60 -4.46 5.60 -2.10
CA THR A 60 -5.22 5.25 -0.90
C THR A 60 -6.32 6.28 -0.66
N GLY A 61 -7.26 5.98 0.23
CA GLY A 61 -8.42 6.82 0.48
C GLY A 61 -9.70 6.03 0.27
N PHE A 62 -10.47 5.90 1.34
CA PHE A 62 -11.78 5.27 1.30
C PHE A 62 -12.74 6.13 2.09
N TYR A 63 -13.62 6.81 1.35
CA TYR A 63 -14.63 7.68 1.89
C TYR A 63 -15.76 6.86 2.55
N ILE A 64 -16.09 7.17 3.81
CA ILE A 64 -17.20 6.53 4.54
C ILE A 64 -18.40 7.49 4.55
N PRO A 65 -19.43 7.28 3.71
CA PRO A 65 -20.56 8.22 3.60
C PRO A 65 -21.47 8.22 4.83
N LYS A 66 -21.54 7.09 5.54
CA LYS A 66 -22.50 6.85 6.63
C LYS A 66 -21.96 7.17 8.03
N ALA A 67 -20.75 7.71 8.13
CA ALA A 67 -20.21 8.18 9.40
C ALA A 67 -20.98 9.42 9.87
N ALA A 68 -20.95 9.72 11.19
CA ALA A 68 -21.66 10.87 11.76
C ALA A 68 -21.27 12.21 11.11
N LYS A 69 -20.04 12.27 10.57
CA LYS A 69 -19.58 13.22 9.56
C LYS A 69 -18.83 12.42 8.50
N PRO A 70 -18.82 12.84 7.22
CA PRO A 70 -17.94 12.27 6.21
C PRO A 70 -16.52 12.05 6.76
N ALA A 71 -16.04 10.82 6.68
CA ALA A 71 -14.78 10.42 7.30
C ALA A 71 -13.95 9.58 6.34
N ALA A 72 -12.63 9.71 6.45
CA ALA A 72 -11.70 8.76 5.90
C ALA A 72 -11.74 7.45 6.70
N GLU A 73 -11.76 6.32 5.99
CA GLU A 73 -11.39 5.04 6.58
C GLU A 73 -9.93 5.11 7.07
N THR A 74 -9.70 4.48 8.22
CA THR A 74 -8.38 4.45 8.85
C THR A 74 -7.50 3.35 8.27
N ASP A 75 -8.11 2.34 7.67
CA ASP A 75 -7.43 1.30 6.91
C ASP A 75 -7.04 1.80 5.51
N GLY A 76 -5.74 1.74 5.20
CA GLY A 76 -5.18 2.18 3.92
C GLY A 76 -4.09 3.27 4.03
N PRO A 77 -4.35 4.45 4.63
CA PRO A 77 -3.39 5.57 4.62
C PRO A 77 -1.98 5.21 5.09
N LEU A 78 -1.86 4.53 6.23
CA LEU A 78 -0.55 4.15 6.79
C LEU A 78 0.14 3.06 5.95
N GLY A 79 -0.61 2.04 5.51
CA GLY A 79 -0.05 0.98 4.66
C GLY A 79 0.46 1.51 3.33
N ALA A 80 -0.24 2.49 2.74
CA ALA A 80 0.21 3.15 1.52
C ALA A 80 1.50 3.95 1.73
N LEU A 81 1.62 4.68 2.84
CA LEU A 81 2.85 5.37 3.20
C LEU A 81 4.02 4.39 3.39
N GLU A 82 3.80 3.27 4.10
CA GLU A 82 4.82 2.23 4.28
C GLU A 82 5.29 1.64 2.96
N VAL A 83 4.38 1.43 1.99
CA VAL A 83 4.75 0.98 0.63
C VAL A 83 5.61 2.03 -0.08
N CYS A 84 5.26 3.32 0.00
CA CYS A 84 6.09 4.38 -0.58
C CYS A 84 7.49 4.41 0.03
N MET A 85 7.57 4.32 1.37
CA MET A 85 8.85 4.26 2.10
C MET A 85 9.69 3.06 1.69
N ALA A 86 9.08 1.88 1.60
CA ALA A 86 9.76 0.65 1.22
C ALA A 86 10.31 0.74 -0.22
N LEU A 87 9.53 1.28 -1.16
CA LEU A 87 9.96 1.49 -2.54
C LEU A 87 11.17 2.43 -2.65
N ARG A 88 11.15 3.54 -1.91
CA ARG A 88 12.28 4.47 -1.86
C ARG A 88 13.51 3.86 -1.17
N ALA A 89 13.31 3.08 -0.11
CA ALA A 89 14.39 2.40 0.61
C ALA A 89 15.14 1.36 -0.25
N ILE A 90 14.47 0.75 -1.23
CA ILE A 90 15.10 -0.17 -2.19
C ILE A 90 15.65 0.53 -3.44
N GLY A 91 15.74 1.86 -3.43
CA GLY A 91 16.30 2.69 -4.50
C GLY A 91 15.30 3.13 -5.57
N GLY A 92 14.02 2.79 -5.42
CA GLY A 92 12.93 3.25 -6.26
C GLY A 92 12.43 4.64 -5.91
N ASP A 93 11.26 4.98 -6.44
CA ASP A 93 10.56 6.23 -6.14
C ASP A 93 9.04 6.01 -6.04
N ALA A 94 8.35 6.83 -5.26
CA ALA A 94 6.92 6.66 -5.03
C ALA A 94 6.20 7.96 -4.69
N TRP A 95 5.02 8.14 -5.28
CA TRP A 95 4.06 9.20 -4.96
C TRP A 95 2.89 8.62 -4.20
N LEU A 96 2.52 9.24 -3.09
CA LEU A 96 1.32 8.92 -2.33
C LEU A 96 0.16 9.80 -2.81
N VAL A 97 -0.90 9.17 -3.28
CA VAL A 97 -2.10 9.85 -3.78
C VAL A 97 -3.28 9.50 -2.90
N SER A 98 -3.98 10.52 -2.42
CA SER A 98 -5.19 10.33 -1.61
C SER A 98 -6.23 11.41 -1.84
N ASP A 99 -7.38 11.29 -1.18
CA ASP A 99 -8.47 12.28 -1.22
C ASP A 99 -8.36 13.29 -0.07
N GLU A 100 -9.13 14.39 -0.20
CA GLU A 100 -9.16 15.48 0.79
C GLU A 100 -9.59 15.02 2.19
N CYS A 101 -10.46 14.01 2.31
CA CYS A 101 -10.88 13.47 3.62
C CYS A 101 -9.71 12.79 4.35
N CYS A 102 -8.75 12.24 3.63
CA CYS A 102 -7.53 11.65 4.20
C CYS A 102 -6.41 12.67 4.44
N ALA A 103 -6.52 13.92 3.96
CA ALA A 103 -5.42 14.89 3.94
C ALA A 103 -4.84 15.19 5.33
N SER A 104 -5.69 15.28 6.36
CA SER A 104 -5.27 15.56 7.74
C SER A 104 -4.46 14.44 8.39
N VAL A 105 -4.52 13.22 7.84
CA VAL A 105 -3.71 12.07 8.27
C VAL A 105 -2.49 11.94 7.37
N ILE A 106 -2.69 12.01 6.06
CA ILE A 106 -1.63 11.78 5.06
C ILE A 106 -0.53 12.82 5.16
N ARG A 107 -0.87 14.13 5.21
CA ARG A 107 0.15 15.18 5.17
C ARG A 107 1.09 15.12 6.38
N PRO A 108 0.61 15.09 7.64
CA PRO A 108 1.51 15.00 8.78
C PRO A 108 2.30 13.69 8.82
N SER A 109 1.68 12.56 8.45
CA SER A 109 2.35 11.27 8.43
C SER A 109 3.46 11.18 7.38
N ALA A 110 3.39 11.94 6.28
CA ALA A 110 4.36 11.88 5.20
C ALA A 110 5.57 12.84 5.34
N LEU A 111 5.48 13.86 6.20
CA LEU A 111 6.44 14.98 6.28
C LEU A 111 7.93 14.55 6.34
N ASP A 112 8.25 13.54 7.13
CA ASP A 112 9.64 13.10 7.32
C ASP A 112 10.06 11.95 6.38
N PHE A 113 9.14 11.47 5.54
CA PHE A 113 9.32 10.24 4.77
C PHE A 113 9.23 10.43 3.26
N LEU A 114 8.44 11.40 2.80
CA LEU A 114 8.25 11.70 1.38
C LEU A 114 8.55 13.16 1.11
N PRO A 115 9.16 13.50 -0.05
CA PRO A 115 9.26 14.89 -0.49
C PRO A 115 7.86 15.52 -0.65
N ASP A 116 7.76 16.84 -0.48
CA ASP A 116 6.50 17.57 -0.54
C ASP A 116 5.75 17.39 -1.87
N ASP A 117 6.47 17.29 -3.00
CA ASP A 117 5.92 17.06 -4.34
C ASP A 117 5.53 15.59 -4.60
N HIS A 118 5.75 14.69 -3.62
CA HIS A 118 5.39 13.28 -3.68
C HIS A 118 4.10 12.95 -2.92
N VAL A 119 3.42 13.96 -2.37
CA VAL A 119 2.11 13.82 -1.73
C VAL A 119 1.07 14.58 -2.53
N LEU A 120 0.16 13.86 -3.19
CA LEU A 120 -0.88 14.44 -4.04
C LEU A 120 -2.25 14.21 -3.40
N ILE A 121 -2.96 15.30 -3.11
CA ILE A 121 -4.32 15.25 -2.57
C ILE A 121 -5.31 15.66 -3.67
N ALA A 122 -6.19 14.73 -4.03
CA ALA A 122 -7.26 14.96 -4.98
C ALA A 122 -8.37 15.78 -4.31
N PRO A 123 -8.81 16.90 -4.92
CA PRO A 123 -9.84 17.74 -4.35
C PRO A 123 -11.21 17.05 -4.37
N ASN A 124 -12.06 17.38 -3.39
CA ASN A 124 -13.45 16.92 -3.40
C ASN A 124 -14.21 17.51 -4.60
N ALA A 125 -14.82 16.64 -5.42
CA ALA A 125 -15.57 17.02 -6.61
C ALA A 125 -16.88 17.82 -6.36
N ARG A 126 -17.11 18.32 -5.13
CA ARG A 126 -18.30 19.10 -4.74
C ARG A 126 -18.02 20.57 -4.39
N MET A 127 -16.89 21.13 -4.81
CA MET A 127 -16.66 22.58 -4.78
C MET A 127 -16.82 23.17 -6.20
N SER A 128 -18.07 23.31 -6.63
CA SER A 128 -18.52 24.21 -7.70
C SER A 128 -19.91 24.72 -7.36
#